data_AF-A0A1S9CWL9-F1
#
_entry.id   AF-A0A1S9CWL9-F1
#
_cell.length_a   1.000
_cell.length_b   1.000
_cell.length_c   1.000
_cell.angle_alpha   90.00
_cell.angle_beta   90.00
_cell.angle_gamma   90.00
#
_symmetry.space_group_name_H-M   'P 1'
#
loop_
_entity.id
_entity.type
_entity.pdbx_description
1 polymer ?
#
loop_
_entity_poly.entity_id
_entity_poly.type
_entity_poly.pdbx_seq_one_letter_code
_entity_poly.pdbx_strand_id
1 'polypeptide(L)'
;MGFIASIYLGHLLTFLMCLTAVPLLAAIMRTPYGILTPFIVVISVIGAYSLNTSMKDVAICVVFGIVGYWLGKMKYPLAPLVVALVLGDPTERELREALISRGGDPFVFFSTPVSATLRILAFALLALPVVRGLFARRRPRAVRSSSR
;
A
#
# COMPACT_ATOMS: atom_id res chain seq x y z
N MET A 1 -9.25 28.50 -16.62
CA MET A 1 -10.01 27.58 -17.50
C MET A 1 -9.08 26.56 -18.18
N GLY A 2 -7.99 26.98 -18.84
CA GLY A 2 -7.06 26.04 -19.51
C GLY A 2 -6.33 25.04 -18.58
N PHE A 3 -5.94 25.45 -17.38
CA PHE A 3 -5.24 24.58 -16.42
C PHE A 3 -6.10 23.41 -15.92
N ILE A 4 -7.37 23.69 -15.57
CA ILE A 4 -8.32 22.65 -15.16
C ILE A 4 -8.53 21.66 -16.31
N ALA A 5 -8.74 22.14 -17.53
CA ALA A 5 -8.90 21.29 -18.70
C ALA A 5 -7.67 20.38 -18.93
N SER A 6 -6.45 20.88 -18.72
CA SER A 6 -5.23 20.07 -18.86
C SER A 6 -5.09 18.96 -17.82
N ILE A 7 -5.56 19.15 -16.58
CA ILE A 7 -5.52 18.10 -15.55
C ILE A 7 -6.49 16.96 -15.91
N TYR A 8 -7.71 17.31 -16.31
CA TYR A 8 -8.70 16.32 -16.75
C TYR A 8 -8.21 15.55 -17.99
N LEU A 9 -7.63 16.25 -18.95
CA LEU A 9 -7.08 15.65 -20.16
C LEU A 9 -5.86 14.77 -19.84
N GLY A 10 -5.00 15.18 -18.90
CA GLY A 10 -3.87 14.38 -18.42
C GLY A 10 -4.28 13.10 -17.69
N HIS A 11 -5.32 13.15 -16.87
CA HIS A 11 -5.91 11.95 -16.25
C HIS A 11 -6.49 11.00 -17.29
N LEU A 12 -7.20 11.53 -18.29
CA LEU A 12 -7.79 10.72 -19.36
C LEU A 12 -6.71 10.00 -20.17
N LEU A 13 -5.63 10.71 -20.53
CA LEU A 13 -4.49 10.15 -21.24
C LEU A 13 -3.74 9.10 -20.40
N THR A 14 -3.51 9.38 -19.12
CA THR A 14 -2.83 8.43 -18.21
C THR A 14 -3.65 7.17 -18.03
N PHE A 15 -4.97 7.30 -17.89
CA PHE A 15 -5.88 6.15 -17.80
C PHE A 15 -5.82 5.29 -19.06
N LEU A 16 -5.86 5.92 -20.24
CA LEU A 16 -5.78 5.22 -21.52
C LEU A 16 -4.43 4.50 -21.68
N MET A 17 -3.33 5.16 -21.29
CA MET A 17 -1.99 4.61 -21.32
C MET A 17 -1.79 3.47 -20.32
N CYS A 18 -2.36 3.57 -19.11
CA CYS A 18 -2.40 2.46 -18.17
C CYS A 18 -3.19 1.28 -18.76
N LEU A 19 -4.33 1.52 -19.40
CA LEU A 19 -5.16 0.45 -19.96
C LEU A 19 -4.46 -0.31 -21.09
N THR A 20 -3.68 0.37 -21.93
CA THR A 20 -2.86 -0.26 -22.98
C THR A 20 -1.59 -0.92 -22.43
N ALA A 21 -0.98 -0.37 -21.37
CA ALA A 21 0.22 -0.92 -20.75
C ALA A 21 -0.06 -2.14 -19.87
N VAL A 22 -1.21 -2.22 -19.18
CA VAL A 22 -1.60 -3.35 -18.33
C VAL A 22 -1.51 -4.71 -19.03
N PRO A 23 -2.07 -4.93 -20.24
CA PRO A 23 -1.96 -6.22 -20.91
C PRO A 23 -0.52 -6.55 -21.32
N LEU A 24 0.29 -5.54 -21.67
CA LEU A 24 1.71 -5.72 -21.98
C LEU A 24 2.50 -6.16 -20.73
N LEU A 25 2.28 -5.49 -19.59
CA LEU A 25 2.90 -5.85 -18.31
C LEU A 25 2.41 -7.21 -17.80
N ALA A 26 1.12 -7.51 -17.96
CA ALA A 26 0.54 -8.80 -17.61
C ALA A 26 1.13 -9.94 -18.45
N ALA A 27 1.45 -9.69 -19.73
CA ALA A 27 2.15 -10.65 -20.57
C ALA A 27 3.58 -10.91 -20.07
N ILE A 28 4.30 -9.87 -19.63
CA ILE A 28 5.64 -10.02 -19.03
C ILE A 28 5.57 -10.86 -17.75
N MET A 29 4.58 -10.61 -16.87
CA MET A 29 4.38 -11.39 -15.64
C MET A 29 3.94 -12.84 -15.88
N ARG A 30 3.45 -13.18 -17.07
CA ARG A 30 3.09 -14.55 -17.47
C ARG A 30 4.29 -15.43 -17.82
N THR A 31 5.48 -14.84 -17.95
CA THR A 31 6.75 -15.52 -18.22
C THR A 31 7.18 -16.37 -17.01
N PRO A 32 7.75 -17.57 -17.20
CA PRO A 32 8.15 -18.43 -16.09
C PRO A 32 9.06 -17.73 -15.07
N TYR A 33 8.69 -17.83 -13.79
CA TYR A 33 9.36 -17.24 -12.63
C TYR A 33 10.87 -17.54 -12.55
N GLY A 34 11.35 -18.62 -13.16
CA GLY A 34 12.77 -18.98 -13.19
C GLY A 34 13.65 -17.97 -13.94
N ILE A 35 13.11 -17.30 -14.97
CA ILE A 35 13.85 -16.29 -15.76
C ILE A 35 13.57 -14.88 -15.25
N LEU A 36 12.37 -14.65 -14.71
CA LEU A 36 11.98 -13.33 -14.21
C LEU A 36 12.81 -12.91 -12.98
N THR A 37 13.11 -13.87 -12.11
CA THR A 37 13.89 -13.64 -10.88
C THR A 37 15.27 -13.00 -11.14
N PRO A 38 16.17 -13.59 -11.96
CA PRO A 38 17.48 -12.98 -12.22
C PRO A 38 17.37 -11.62 -12.93
N PHE A 39 16.39 -11.44 -13.81
CA PHE A 39 16.16 -10.17 -14.50
C PHE A 39 15.78 -9.04 -13.53
N ILE A 40 14.87 -9.32 -12.59
CA ILE A 40 14.47 -8.37 -11.53
C ILE A 40 15.67 -8.01 -10.65
N VAL A 41 16.50 -9.00 -10.28
CA VAL A 41 17.69 -8.76 -9.44
C VAL A 41 18.69 -7.84 -10.15
N VAL A 42 18.98 -8.08 -11.43
CA VAL A 42 19.88 -7.21 -12.21
C VAL A 42 19.35 -5.78 -12.29
N ILE A 43 18.06 -5.61 -12.62
CA ILE A 43 17.43 -4.29 -12.69
C ILE A 43 17.47 -3.59 -11.32
N SER A 44 17.22 -4.31 -10.23
CA SER A 44 17.26 -3.75 -8.88
C SER A 44 18.66 -3.27 -8.49
N VAL A 45 19.71 -4.01 -8.87
CA VAL A 45 21.10 -3.61 -8.62
C VAL A 45 21.46 -2.36 -9.42
N ILE A 46 21.03 -2.29 -10.69
CA ILE A 46 21.21 -1.10 -11.54
C ILE A 46 20.47 0.11 -10.94
N GLY A 47 19.23 -0.08 -10.49
CA GLY A 47 18.42 0.97 -9.86
C GLY A 47 19.06 1.51 -8.58
N ALA A 48 19.54 0.63 -7.70
CA ALA A 48 20.24 1.02 -6.48
C ALA A 48 21.54 1.78 -6.78
N TYR A 49 22.26 1.40 -7.83
CA TYR A 49 23.47 2.09 -8.27
C TYR A 49 23.16 3.50 -8.84
N SER A 50 22.04 3.65 -9.55
CA SER A 50 21.64 4.91 -10.19
C SER A 50 21.23 6.00 -9.20
N LEU A 51 20.76 5.65 -8.00
CA LEU A 51 20.21 6.61 -7.03
C LEU A 51 21.29 7.42 -6.31
N ASN A 52 22.41 6.80 -5.93
CA ASN A 52 23.43 7.45 -5.10
C ASN A 52 24.87 7.24 -5.61
N THR A 53 25.07 6.51 -6.72
CA THR A 53 26.39 6.24 -7.33
C THR A 53 27.45 5.71 -6.35
N SER A 54 27.01 5.14 -5.22
CA SER A 54 27.84 4.76 -4.08
C SER A 54 27.79 3.25 -3.91
N MET A 55 28.95 2.60 -3.81
CA MET A 55 29.06 1.15 -3.60
C MET A 55 28.38 0.66 -2.31
N LYS A 56 28.14 1.55 -1.35
CA LYS A 56 27.46 1.22 -0.07
C LYS A 56 25.99 0.85 -0.28
N ASP A 57 25.28 1.56 -1.14
CA ASP A 57 23.85 1.30 -1.38
C ASP A 57 23.64 0.00 -2.16
N VAL A 58 24.59 -0.35 -3.03
CA VAL A 58 24.62 -1.67 -3.70
C VAL A 58 24.81 -2.78 -2.68
N ALA A 59 25.72 -2.64 -1.72
CA ALA A 59 25.92 -3.63 -0.66
C ALA A 59 24.66 -3.82 0.19
N ILE A 60 23.98 -2.72 0.58
CA ILE A 60 22.71 -2.76 1.31
C ILE A 60 21.61 -3.42 0.47
N CYS A 61 21.52 -3.08 -0.83
CA CYS A 61 20.57 -3.69 -1.76
C CYS A 61 20.75 -5.20 -1.87
N VAL A 62 21.99 -5.69 -1.94
CA VAL A 62 22.28 -7.14 -2.01
C VAL A 62 21.90 -7.83 -0.70
N VAL A 63 22.23 -7.25 0.45
CA VAL A 63 21.85 -7.79 1.76
C VAL A 63 20.32 -7.87 1.90
N PHE A 64 19.60 -6.78 1.61
CA PHE A 64 18.14 -6.76 1.65
C PHE A 64 17.50 -7.69 0.60
N GLY A 65 18.11 -7.85 -0.58
CA GLY A 65 17.66 -8.81 -1.59
C GLY A 65 17.74 -10.26 -1.12
N ILE A 66 18.82 -10.63 -0.43
CA ILE A 66 18.99 -11.96 0.18
C ILE A 66 17.97 -12.17 1.30
N VAL A 67 17.76 -11.17 2.17
CA VAL A 67 16.75 -11.22 3.24
C VAL A 67 15.35 -11.38 2.65
N GLY A 68 15.01 -10.64 1.59
CA GLY A 68 13.75 -10.76 0.86
C GLY A 68 13.53 -12.16 0.26
N TYR A 69 14.57 -12.75 -0.33
CA TYR A 69 14.53 -14.12 -0.84
C TYR A 69 14.26 -15.15 0.27
N TRP A 70 14.90 -14.98 1.43
CA TRP A 70 14.66 -15.80 2.62
C TRP A 70 13.23 -15.67 3.16
N LEU A 71 12.70 -14.45 3.25
CA LEU A 71 11.33 -14.18 3.68
C LEU A 71 10.30 -14.80 2.73
N GLY A 72 10.56 -14.78 1.42
CA GLY A 72 9.76 -15.48 0.43
C GLY A 72 9.72 -16.99 0.65
N LYS A 73 10.85 -17.59 1.03
CA LYS A 73 10.94 -19.02 1.39
C LYS A 73 10.13 -19.35 2.66
N MET A 74 10.00 -18.40 3.58
CA MET A 74 9.20 -18.53 4.82
C MET A 74 7.69 -18.31 4.61
N LYS A 75 7.20 -18.21 3.37
CA LYS A 75 5.79 -17.91 3.03
C LYS A 75 5.28 -16.57 3.56
N TYR A 76 6.17 -15.65 3.95
CA TYR A 76 5.73 -14.29 4.23
C TYR A 76 5.29 -13.64 2.92
N PRO A 77 4.09 -13.04 2.87
CA PRO A 77 3.64 -12.35 1.69
C PRO A 77 4.55 -11.13 1.49
N LEU A 78 5.46 -11.22 0.51
CA LEU A 78 6.37 -10.13 0.14
C LEU A 78 5.64 -8.85 -0.28
N ALA A 79 4.45 -9.00 -0.87
CA ALA A 79 3.64 -7.89 -1.35
C ALA A 79 3.31 -6.84 -0.25
N PRO A 80 2.70 -7.18 0.90
CA PRO A 80 2.43 -6.21 1.97
C PRO A 80 3.69 -5.60 2.58
N LEU A 81 4.82 -6.32 2.62
CA LEU A 81 6.08 -5.76 3.12
C LEU A 81 6.62 -4.67 2.19
N VAL A 82 6.62 -4.93 0.88
CA VAL A 82 7.04 -3.93 -0.13
C VAL A 82 6.10 -2.73 -0.14
N VAL A 83 4.79 -2.96 -0.08
CA VAL A 83 3.77 -1.89 -0.01
C VAL A 83 3.97 -1.05 1.25
N ALA A 84 4.18 -1.67 2.43
CA ALA A 84 4.45 -0.92 3.65
C ALA A 84 5.73 -0.07 3.55
N LEU A 85 6.78 -0.58 2.89
CA LEU A 85 8.04 0.15 2.73
C LEU A 85 7.92 1.34 1.76
N VAL A 86 7.22 1.16 0.64
CA VAL A 86 6.94 2.25 -0.32
C VAL A 86 6.03 3.32 0.28
N LEU A 87 5.02 2.92 1.07
CA LEU A 87 4.14 3.88 1.73
C LEU A 87 4.78 4.51 2.97
N GLY A 88 5.86 3.95 3.51
CA GLY A 88 6.49 4.43 4.74
C GLY A 88 6.99 5.86 4.64
N ASP A 89 7.87 6.14 3.67
CA ASP A 89 8.46 7.46 3.43
C ASP A 89 7.41 8.58 3.25
N PRO A 90 6.41 8.45 2.35
CA PRO A 90 5.38 9.47 2.22
C PRO A 90 4.54 9.59 3.49
N THR A 91 4.26 8.49 4.20
CA THR A 91 3.50 8.55 5.46
C THR A 91 4.26 9.32 6.54
N GLU A 92 5.56 9.07 6.69
CA GLU A 92 6.40 9.78 7.65
C GLU A 92 6.55 11.26 7.28
N ARG A 93 6.70 11.56 5.99
CA ARG A 93 6.77 12.93 5.50
C ARG A 93 5.49 13.70 5.78
N GLU A 94 4.33 13.16 5.44
CA GLU A 94 3.04 13.80 5.72
C GLU A 94 2.79 13.94 7.23
N LEU A 95 3.22 12.97 8.04
CA LEU A 95 3.19 13.08 9.49
C LEU A 95 4.06 14.24 9.98
N ARG A 96 5.28 14.34 9.47
CA ARG A 96 6.23 15.40 9.83
C ARG A 96 5.73 16.77 9.39
N GLU A 97 5.23 16.88 8.17
CA GLU A 97 4.64 18.11 7.63
C GLU A 97 3.40 18.52 8.44
N ALA A 98 2.53 17.57 8.82
CA ALA A 98 1.37 17.83 9.68
C ALA A 98 1.77 18.30 11.09
N LEU A 99 2.84 17.75 11.66
CA LEU A 99 3.37 18.16 12.97
C LEU A 99 4.02 19.54 12.93
N ILE A 100 4.79 19.83 11.89
CA ILE A 100 5.45 21.14 11.71
C ILE A 100 4.43 22.23 11.39
N SER A 101 3.47 21.96 10.51
CA SER A 101 2.42 22.91 10.13
C SER A 101 1.57 23.36 11.30
N ARG A 102 1.48 22.57 12.38
CA ARG A 102 0.69 22.87 13.58
C ARG A 102 1.48 23.15 14.86
N GLY A 103 2.80 23.41 14.75
CA GLY A 103 3.59 23.91 15.88
C GLY A 103 4.10 22.84 16.84
N GLY A 104 4.18 21.56 16.43
CA GLY A 104 4.94 20.53 17.15
C GLY A 104 4.22 19.84 18.32
N ASP A 105 2.92 20.07 18.53
CA ASP A 105 2.18 19.44 19.61
C ASP A 105 1.54 18.09 19.18
N PRO A 106 1.92 16.94 19.74
CA PRO A 106 1.37 15.63 19.35
C PRO A 106 -0.12 15.45 19.68
N PHE A 107 -0.71 16.34 20.50
CA PHE A 107 -2.16 16.42 20.73
C PHE A 107 -2.96 16.95 19.54
N VAL A 108 -2.30 17.34 18.45
CA VAL A 108 -2.94 17.79 17.21
C VAL A 108 -3.89 16.74 16.62
N PHE A 109 -3.58 15.45 16.71
CA PHE A 109 -4.49 14.39 16.26
C PHE A 109 -5.85 14.43 16.98
N PHE A 110 -5.91 14.99 18.19
CA PHE A 110 -7.12 15.16 18.98
C PHE A 110 -7.87 16.46 18.68
N SER A 111 -7.16 17.53 18.33
CA SER A 111 -7.74 18.87 18.15
C SER A 111 -8.18 19.19 16.72
N THR A 112 -7.89 18.33 15.74
CA THR A 112 -8.35 18.56 14.36
C THR A 112 -9.84 18.28 14.18
N PRO A 113 -10.62 19.21 13.59
CA PRO A 113 -12.03 18.95 13.25
C PRO A 113 -12.20 17.75 12.29
N VAL A 114 -11.22 17.51 11.41
CA VAL A 114 -11.20 16.35 10.49
C VAL A 114 -10.92 15.03 11.21
N SER A 115 -10.03 15.03 12.21
CA SER A 115 -9.72 13.83 12.99
C SER A 115 -10.85 13.50 13.98
N ALA A 116 -11.55 14.51 14.50
CA ALA A 116 -12.72 14.33 15.34
C ALA A 116 -13.88 13.68 14.56
N THR A 117 -14.19 14.15 13.34
CA THR A 117 -15.24 13.55 12.51
C THR A 117 -14.89 12.12 12.10
N LEU A 118 -13.64 11.85 11.71
CA LEU A 118 -13.18 10.49 11.40
C LEU A 118 -13.24 9.56 12.62
N ARG A 119 -12.94 10.05 13.83
CA ARG A 119 -12.99 9.25 15.06
C ARG A 119 -14.42 8.94 15.48
N ILE A 120 -15.33 9.92 15.38
CA ILE A 120 -16.76 9.72 15.61
C ILE A 120 -17.32 8.72 14.58
N LEU A 121 -16.93 8.85 13.31
CA LEU A 121 -17.35 7.96 12.25
C LEU A 121 -16.79 6.54 12.43
N ALA A 122 -15.53 6.40 12.82
CA ALA A 122 -14.92 5.12 13.16
C ALA A 122 -15.62 4.45 14.34
N PHE A 123 -15.90 5.20 15.43
CA PHE A 123 -16.67 4.68 16.56
C PHE A 123 -18.10 4.29 16.17
N ALA A 124 -18.77 5.07 15.33
CA ALA A 124 -20.11 4.74 14.82
C ALA A 124 -20.09 3.47 13.95
N LEU A 125 -19.11 3.35 13.06
CA LEU A 125 -18.92 2.19 12.18
C LEU A 125 -18.47 0.94 12.93
N LEU A 126 -17.78 1.07 14.05
CA LEU A 126 -17.35 -0.04 14.91
C LEU A 126 -18.46 -0.43 15.91
N ALA A 127 -19.28 0.53 16.36
CA ALA A 127 -20.49 0.27 17.13
C ALA A 127 -21.55 -0.48 16.31
N LEU A 128 -21.68 -0.21 15.00
CA LEU A 128 -22.64 -0.90 14.12
C LEU A 128 -22.51 -2.45 14.11
N PRO A 129 -21.34 -3.06 13.90
CA PRO A 129 -21.16 -4.51 13.95
C PRO A 129 -21.18 -5.06 15.38
N VAL A 130 -20.76 -4.29 16.39
CA VAL A 130 -20.82 -4.72 17.80
C VAL A 130 -22.27 -4.77 18.29
N VAL A 131 -23.07 -3.75 18.01
CA VAL A 131 -24.50 -3.70 18.36
C VAL A 131 -25.29 -4.72 17.55
N ARG A 132 -24.98 -4.90 16.25
CA ARG A 132 -25.56 -5.99 15.43
C ARG A 132 -25.13 -7.37 15.92
N GLY A 133 -23.90 -7.56 16.39
CA GLY A 133 -23.42 -8.82 16.98
C GLY A 133 -24.06 -9.14 18.33
N LEU A 134 -24.31 -8.12 19.16
CA LEU A 134 -24.99 -8.25 20.44
C LEU A 134 -26.50 -8.51 20.28
N PHE A 135 -27.15 -7.86 19.30
CA PHE A 135 -28.57 -8.09 18.96
C PHE A 135 -28.79 -9.37 18.14
N ALA A 136 -27.86 -9.77 17.26
CA ALA A 136 -27.94 -11.04 16.52
C ALA A 136 -27.76 -12.26 17.43
N ARG A 137 -27.10 -12.11 18.59
CA ARG A 137 -27.09 -13.12 19.66
C ARG A 137 -28.45 -13.37 20.32
N ARG A 138 -29.46 -12.54 20.05
CA ARG A 138 -30.85 -12.75 20.50
C ARG A 138 -31.79 -13.33 19.43
N ARG A 139 -31.33 -13.58 18.21
CA ARG A 139 -32.08 -14.42 17.28
C ARG A 139 -31.57 -15.86 17.39
N PRO A 140 -32.36 -16.79 17.94
CA PRO A 140 -31.96 -18.17 18.04
C PRO A 140 -31.61 -18.70 16.66
N ARG A 141 -30.46 -19.37 16.64
CA ARG A 141 -29.94 -20.24 15.61
C ARG A 141 -31.07 -21.12 15.04
N ALA A 142 -31.74 -20.66 14.00
CA ALA A 142 -32.51 -21.56 13.13
C ALA A 142 -31.50 -22.33 12.29
N VAL A 143 -30.98 -23.37 12.90
CA VAL A 143 -30.35 -24.50 12.23
C VAL A 143 -31.33 -24.99 11.16
N ARG A 144 -30.90 -24.99 9.90
CA ARG A 144 -31.21 -26.11 9.02
C ARG A 144 -29.99 -26.47 8.20
N SER A 145 -29.19 -27.34 8.80
CA SER A 145 -28.37 -28.28 8.04
C SER A 145 -29.27 -29.21 7.22
N SER A 146 -28.72 -29.65 6.10
CA SER A 146 -28.87 -31.00 5.54
C SER A 146 -29.82 -31.20 4.36
N SER A 147 -29.20 -31.71 3.30
CA SER A 147 -29.64 -32.88 2.53
C SER A 147 -30.68 -32.64 1.43
N ARG A 148 -30.23 -32.56 0.17
CA ARG A 148 -29.82 -33.71 -0.65
C ARG A 148 -28.91 -33.26 -1.80
#